data_AF-A0A7I7KZR1-F1
#
_entry.id   AF-A0A7I7KZR1-F1
#
_cell.length_a   1.000
_cell.length_b   1.000
_cell.length_c   1.000
_cell.angle_alpha   90.00
_cell.angle_beta   90.00
_cell.angle_gamma   90.00
#
_symmetry.space_group_name_H-M   'P 1'
#
loop_
_entity.id
_entity.type
_entity.pdbx_description
1 polymer ?
#
loop_
_entity_poly.entity_id
_entity_poly.type
_entity_poly.pdbx_seq_one_letter_code
_entity_poly.pdbx_strand_id
1 'polypeptide(L)'
;MEPSSPSFRSTPPTRADASAETERFSSIRQNVEHKPGKQPRGQRIRRTVDLSPATHRALDIWQREAADRLGFARVTGQEVISALIELLLTDPKLSAEITRSIRNGR
;
A
#
# COMPACT_ATOMS: atom_id res chain seq x y z
N MET A 1 -2.65 -52.48 36.32
CA MET A 1 -2.86 -53.26 35.08
C MET A 1 -3.94 -52.56 34.25
N GLU A 2 -3.57 -52.03 33.09
CA GLU A 2 -4.33 -51.57 31.88
C GLU A 2 -5.81 -51.13 32.00
N PRO A 3 -6.20 -50.06 31.25
CA PRO A 3 -6.70 -50.34 29.90
C PRO A 3 -6.08 -49.48 28.79
N SER A 4 -5.91 -50.16 27.66
CA SER A 4 -5.22 -49.77 26.44
C SER A 4 -5.99 -48.73 25.61
N SER A 5 -5.25 -47.80 24.99
CA SER A 5 -5.76 -46.84 24.01
C SER A 5 -5.84 -47.46 22.60
N PRO A 6 -6.96 -47.32 21.86
CA PRO A 6 -7.03 -47.80 20.48
C PRO A 6 -6.44 -46.80 19.46
N SER A 7 -5.74 -47.41 18.51
CA SER A 7 -5.03 -46.85 17.36
C SER A 7 -6.00 -46.31 16.30
N PHE A 8 -5.74 -45.11 15.75
CA PHE A 8 -6.45 -44.59 14.58
C PHE A 8 -5.54 -44.62 13.34
N ARG A 9 -5.88 -45.47 12.36
CA ARG A 9 -5.41 -45.34 10.98
C ARG A 9 -6.49 -45.69 9.94
N SER A 10 -6.80 -44.68 9.13
CA SER A 10 -7.19 -44.63 7.71
C SER A 10 -8.31 -45.51 7.14
N THR A 11 -9.30 -44.88 6.49
CA THR A 11 -9.57 -44.98 5.03
C THR A 11 -10.70 -44.03 4.58
N PRO A 12 -10.60 -43.37 3.39
CA PRO A 12 -11.72 -42.64 2.79
C PRO A 12 -12.52 -43.55 1.83
N PRO A 13 -13.86 -43.43 1.76
CA PRO A 13 -14.61 -44.05 0.68
C PRO A 13 -14.79 -43.13 -0.53
N THR A 14 -14.81 -43.83 -1.66
CA THR A 14 -14.83 -43.42 -3.05
C THR A 14 -16.17 -42.82 -3.53
N ARG A 15 -16.02 -41.88 -4.47
CA ARG A 15 -16.92 -41.27 -5.46
C ARG A 15 -18.01 -42.20 -6.07
N ALA A 16 -19.26 -41.71 -6.17
CA ALA A 16 -20.18 -41.93 -7.31
C ALA A 16 -21.43 -41.02 -7.24
N ASP A 17 -22.09 -40.86 -8.40
CA ASP A 17 -23.35 -40.15 -8.73
C ASP A 17 -23.21 -38.66 -9.13
N ALA A 18 -23.10 -38.27 -10.40
CA ALA A 18 -24.00 -38.41 -11.56
C ALA A 18 -25.22 -37.46 -11.51
N SER A 19 -25.38 -36.70 -12.60
CA SER A 19 -26.61 -36.02 -13.05
C SER A 19 -27.04 -34.71 -12.36
N ALA A 20 -26.67 -33.58 -12.97
CA ALA A 20 -27.58 -32.44 -13.15
C ALA A 20 -27.00 -31.47 -14.20
N GLU A 21 -27.11 -31.85 -15.47
CA GLU A 21 -27.10 -30.90 -16.58
C GLU A 21 -28.47 -30.21 -16.59
N THR A 22 -28.52 -28.88 -16.50
CA THR A 22 -29.73 -28.10 -16.78
C THR A 22 -29.30 -26.80 -17.44
N GLU A 23 -29.37 -26.81 -18.77
CA GLU A 23 -29.43 -25.61 -19.58
C GLU A 23 -30.73 -24.85 -19.27
N ARG A 24 -30.64 -23.54 -18.99
CA ARG A 24 -31.75 -22.60 -19.23
C ARG A 24 -31.24 -21.28 -19.78
N PHE A 25 -31.52 -21.12 -21.07
CA PHE A 25 -31.55 -19.90 -21.87
C PHE A 25 -32.23 -18.71 -21.14
N SER A 26 -31.75 -17.47 -21.35
CA SER A 26 -32.52 -16.39 -22.01
C SER A 26 -31.91 -14.99 -21.80
N SER A 27 -31.56 -14.39 -22.93
CA SER A 27 -31.44 -12.98 -23.28
C SER A 27 -31.95 -11.85 -22.35
N ILE A 28 -31.12 -10.79 -22.32
CA ILE A 28 -31.45 -9.36 -22.34
C ILE A 28 -32.48 -8.85 -21.31
N ARG A 29 -31.96 -8.14 -20.29
CA ARG A 29 -32.46 -6.80 -19.96
C ARG A 29 -31.27 -5.85 -19.79
N GLN A 30 -31.15 -4.95 -20.76
CA GLN A 30 -30.63 -3.61 -20.51
C GLN A 30 -31.38 -3.02 -19.31
N ASN A 31 -30.68 -2.36 -18.40
CA ASN A 31 -30.83 -0.92 -18.12
C ASN A 31 -30.33 -0.60 -16.71
N VAL A 32 -29.13 -0.02 -16.67
CA VAL A 32 -28.72 1.11 -15.83
C VAL A 32 -29.00 1.01 -14.33
N GLU A 33 -27.94 0.70 -13.59
CA GLU A 33 -27.69 1.42 -12.34
C GLU A 33 -26.34 2.12 -12.45
N HIS A 34 -26.35 3.26 -13.14
CA HIS A 34 -25.31 4.28 -13.06
C HIS A 34 -25.30 4.79 -11.61
N LYS A 35 -24.54 4.13 -10.74
CA LYS A 35 -24.22 4.67 -9.42
C LYS A 35 -23.53 6.03 -9.62
N PRO A 36 -24.06 7.12 -9.06
CA PRO A 36 -23.47 8.43 -9.25
C PRO A 36 -22.12 8.49 -8.55
N GLY A 37 -21.09 8.85 -9.34
CA GLY A 37 -19.96 9.62 -8.84
C GLY A 37 -18.95 8.90 -7.95
N LYS A 38 -18.31 7.83 -8.42
CA LYS A 38 -16.92 7.59 -8.00
C LYS A 38 -16.03 8.33 -8.99
N GLN A 39 -15.83 9.64 -8.74
CA GLN A 39 -14.79 10.40 -9.42
C GLN A 39 -13.51 9.53 -9.42
N PRO A 40 -12.82 9.36 -10.56
CA PRO A 40 -11.59 8.60 -10.57
C PRO A 40 -10.68 9.28 -9.56
N ARG A 41 -10.40 8.59 -8.44
CA ARG A 41 -9.45 9.06 -7.43
C ARG A 41 -8.19 9.40 -8.24
N GLY A 42 -7.83 10.68 -8.31
CA GLY A 42 -6.82 11.19 -9.22
C GLY A 42 -5.61 10.26 -9.27
N GLN A 43 -5.11 9.99 -10.47
CA GLN A 43 -4.04 9.01 -10.68
C GLN A 43 -2.86 9.34 -9.77
N ARG A 44 -2.64 8.52 -8.74
CA ARG A 44 -1.53 8.72 -7.79
C ARG A 44 -0.23 8.36 -8.50
N ILE A 45 0.62 9.35 -8.73
CA ILE A 45 1.96 9.14 -9.29
C ILE A 45 2.90 8.74 -8.15
N ARG A 46 3.55 7.59 -8.28
CA ARG A 46 4.55 7.12 -7.31
C ARG A 46 5.95 7.53 -7.77
N ARG A 47 6.74 8.08 -6.85
CA ARG A 47 8.18 8.30 -7.01
C ARG A 47 8.94 7.56 -5.92
N THR A 48 10.04 6.91 -6.30
CA THR A 48 10.93 6.18 -5.38
C THR A 48 12.28 6.90 -5.36
N VAL A 49 12.93 6.92 -4.20
CA VAL A 49 14.25 7.54 -4.02
C VAL A 49 15.14 6.52 -3.31
N ASP A 50 16.32 6.31 -3.85
CA ASP A 50 17.33 5.47 -3.21
C ASP A 50 18.09 6.29 -2.16
N LEU A 51 18.10 5.80 -0.93
CA LEU A 51 18.77 6.42 0.20
C LEU A 51 19.83 5.47 0.74
N SER A 52 20.98 6.00 1.11
CA SER A 52 21.95 5.20 1.87
C SER A 52 21.35 4.75 3.20
N PRO A 53 21.77 3.60 3.78
CA PRO A 53 21.27 3.16 5.08
C PRO A 53 21.46 4.21 6.18
N ALA A 54 22.56 4.98 6.13
CA ALA A 54 22.83 6.06 7.06
C ALA A 54 21.83 7.21 6.91
N THR A 55 21.55 7.63 5.68
CA THR A 55 20.56 8.69 5.38
C THR A 55 19.15 8.28 5.81
N HIS A 56 18.76 7.02 5.54
CA HIS A 56 17.45 6.51 5.94
C HIS A 56 17.29 6.52 7.47
N ARG A 57 18.33 6.10 8.22
CA ARG A 57 18.32 6.15 9.70
C ARG A 57 18.25 7.57 10.23
N ALA A 58 19.00 8.50 9.64
CA ALA A 58 18.94 9.91 10.03
C ALA A 58 17.54 10.50 9.82
N LEU A 59 16.87 10.14 8.71
CA LEU A 59 15.50 10.56 8.45
C LEU A 59 14.52 9.99 9.48
N ASP A 60 14.60 8.70 9.82
CA ASP A 60 13.71 8.07 10.81
C ASP A 60 13.83 8.73 12.20
N ILE A 61 15.05 9.08 12.62
CA ILE A 61 15.29 9.80 13.88
C ILE A 61 14.62 11.19 13.82
N TRP A 62 14.90 11.95 12.76
CA TRP A 62 14.32 13.28 12.60
C TRP A 62 12.78 13.26 12.59
N GLN A 63 12.17 12.23 11.99
CA GLN A 63 10.72 12.09 11.93
C GLN A 63 10.09 11.88 13.30
N ARG A 64 10.73 11.09 14.17
CA ARG A 64 10.27 10.90 15.55
C ARG A 64 10.33 12.21 16.31
N GLU A 65 11.46 12.90 16.25
CA GLU A 65 11.61 14.20 16.91
C GLU A 65 10.64 15.25 16.36
N ALA A 66 10.39 15.24 15.04
CA ALA A 66 9.41 16.12 14.42
C ALA A 66 7.99 15.81 14.90
N ALA A 67 7.63 14.53 15.03
CA ALA A 67 6.34 14.13 15.59
C ALA A 67 6.18 14.61 17.03
N ASP A 68 7.22 14.44 17.85
CA ASP A 68 7.23 14.90 19.25
C ASP A 68 7.06 16.43 19.34
N ARG A 69 7.77 17.20 18.51
CA ARG A 69 7.66 18.67 18.46
C ARG A 69 6.27 19.15 18.00
N LEU A 70 5.65 18.42 17.08
CA LEU A 70 4.34 18.77 16.52
C LEU A 70 3.17 18.22 17.35
N GLY A 71 3.44 17.35 18.34
CA GLY A 71 2.40 16.66 19.10
C GLY A 71 1.63 15.63 18.27
N PHE A 72 2.20 15.13 17.17
CA PHE A 72 1.59 14.10 16.34
C PHE A 72 2.04 12.71 16.75
N ALA A 73 1.19 11.72 16.53
CA ALA A 73 1.53 10.31 16.79
C ALA A 73 2.66 9.80 15.88
N ARG A 74 2.78 10.34 14.67
CA ARG A 74 3.87 10.04 13.72
C ARG A 74 3.95 11.10 12.63
N VAL A 75 5.14 11.24 12.05
CA VAL A 75 5.38 11.93 10.78
C VAL A 75 5.87 10.90 9.78
N THR A 76 5.18 10.75 8.67
CA THR A 76 5.48 9.73 7.64
C THR A 76 6.48 10.24 6.61
N GLY A 77 7.21 9.32 5.97
CA GLY A 77 8.14 9.68 4.87
C GLY A 77 7.43 10.39 3.72
N GLN A 78 6.19 10.01 3.44
CA GLN A 78 5.39 10.65 2.41
C GLN A 78 5.09 12.12 2.75
N GLU A 79 4.67 12.43 3.99
CA GLU A 79 4.41 13.81 4.41
C GLU A 79 5.67 14.67 4.31
N VAL A 80 6.81 14.13 4.72
CA VAL A 80 8.10 14.82 4.61
C VAL A 80 8.44 15.11 3.15
N ILE A 81 8.36 14.11 2.27
CA ILE A 81 8.69 14.27 0.86
C ILE A 81 7.70 15.25 0.19
N SER A 82 6.40 15.14 0.49
CA SER A 82 5.39 16.06 -0.03
C SER A 82 5.67 17.51 0.39
N ALA A 83 5.94 17.75 1.68
CA ALA A 83 6.26 19.09 2.18
C ALA A 83 7.56 19.64 1.57
N LEU A 84 8.59 18.81 1.42
CA LEU A 84 9.85 19.21 0.77
C LEU A 84 9.65 19.60 -0.71
N ILE A 85 8.80 18.88 -1.43
CA ILE A 85 8.48 19.21 -2.83
C ILE A 85 7.70 20.51 -2.90
N GLU A 86 6.69 20.70 -2.05
CA GLU A 86 5.92 21.95 -2.00
C GLU A 86 6.84 23.13 -1.72
N LEU A 87 7.69 23.04 -0.69
CA LEU A 87 8.67 24.08 -0.35
C LEU A 87 9.65 24.35 -1.51
N LEU A 88 10.14 23.31 -2.18
CA LEU A 88 11.02 23.45 -3.34
C LEU A 88 10.36 24.23 -4.49
N LEU A 89 9.05 24.08 -4.68
CA LEU A 89 8.31 24.73 -5.75
C LEU A 89 7.86 26.15 -5.39
N THR A 90 7.72 26.48 -4.10
CA THR A 90 7.25 27.80 -3.64
C THR A 90 8.36 28.72 -3.15
N ASP A 91 9.46 28.18 -2.60
CA ASP A 91 10.56 28.97 -2.03
C ASP A 91 11.76 29.05 -3.02
N PRO A 92 11.99 30.22 -3.64
CA PRO A 92 13.08 30.39 -4.59
C PRO A 92 14.47 30.25 -3.95
N LYS A 93 14.62 30.53 -2.65
CA LYS A 93 15.92 30.38 -1.95
C LYS A 93 16.26 28.91 -1.79
N LEU A 94 15.31 28.11 -1.31
CA LEU A 94 15.47 26.66 -1.19
C LEU A 94 15.75 26.02 -2.55
N SER A 95 15.04 26.46 -3.59
CA SER A 95 15.27 25.98 -4.97
C SER A 95 16.70 26.27 -5.46
N ALA A 96 17.20 27.48 -5.22
CA ALA A 96 18.57 27.84 -5.57
C ALA A 96 19.61 27.03 -4.78
N GLU A 97 19.37 26.78 -3.48
CA GLU A 97 20.24 25.97 -2.63
C GLU A 97 20.31 24.51 -3.09
N ILE A 98 19.16 23.89 -3.36
CA ILE A 98 19.10 22.52 -3.89
C ILE A 98 19.79 22.44 -5.25
N THR A 99 19.57 23.42 -6.14
CA THR A 99 20.25 23.49 -7.45
C THR A 99 21.77 23.55 -7.30
N ARG A 100 22.27 24.34 -6.36
CA ARG A 100 23.70 24.43 -6.06
C ARG A 100 24.25 23.12 -5.49
N SER A 101 23.52 22.49 -4.57
CA SER A 101 23.91 21.19 -3.98
C SER A 101 24.02 20.10 -5.06
N ILE A 102 23.04 20.00 -5.96
CA ILE A 102 23.07 19.06 -7.09
C ILE A 102 24.27 19.31 -8.00
N ARG A 103 24.63 20.58 -8.26
CA ARG A 103 25.80 20.92 -9.08
C ARG A 103 27.11 20.49 -8.44
N ASN A 104 27.22 20.62 -7.11
CA ASN A 104 28.45 20.30 -6.38
C ASN A 104 28.62 18.78 -6.13
N GLY A 105 27.52 18.03 -6.11
CA GLY A 105 27.53 16.58 -5.91
C GLY A 105 27.62 15.75 -7.19
N ARG A 106 27.68 16.39 -8.36
CA ARG A 106 28.01 15.77 -9.65
C ARG A 106 29.48 15.98 -9.98
#